data_AF-A0A7S2QNL1-F1
#
_entry.id   AF-A0A7S2QNL1-F1
#
_cell.length_a   1.000
_cell.length_b   1.000
_cell.length_c   1.000
_cell.angle_alpha   90.00
_cell.angle_beta   90.00
_cell.angle_gamma   90.00
#
_symmetry.space_group_name_H-M   'P 1'
#
loop_
_entity.id
_entity.type
_entity.pdbx_description
1 polymer ?
#
loop_
_entity_poly.entity_id
_entity_poly.type
_entity_poly.pdbx_seq_one_letter_code
_entity_poly.pdbx_strand_id
1 'polypeptide(L)'
;CQVATPERVYLFDALAEGVLDTIRPALESTTIIKVMHDCREDASALLSQFGIELAGVFDSQVAHTMLLEEEASRPYQISLKELLKSTLHLQSEAFVKLGERMQDDPNIWFYRPIEADLMAYAAPDAMYM
;
A
#
# COMPACT_ATOMS: atom_id res chain seq x y z
N CYS A 1 7.59 0.59 4.14
CA CYS A 1 7.12 1.25 2.91
C CYS A 1 7.37 0.32 1.73
N GLN A 2 6.34 -0.02 0.98
CA GLN A 2 6.38 -0.91 -0.17
C GLN A 2 6.28 -0.07 -1.45
N VAL A 3 7.17 -0.31 -2.41
CA VAL A 3 7.15 0.38 -3.71
C VAL A 3 7.38 -0.64 -4.81
N ALA A 4 6.54 -0.61 -5.84
CA ALA A 4 6.72 -1.43 -7.03
C ALA A 4 6.99 -0.57 -8.26
N THR A 5 7.71 -1.18 -9.19
CA THR A 5 7.92 -0.77 -10.58
C THR A 5 7.49 -1.95 -11.45
N PRO A 6 7.30 -1.78 -12.76
CA PRO A 6 6.95 -2.90 -13.64
C PRO A 6 7.92 -4.08 -13.57
N GLU A 7 9.19 -3.83 -13.22
CA GLU A 7 10.23 -4.85 -13.19
C GLU A 7 10.56 -5.39 -11.78
N ARG A 8 10.30 -4.61 -10.73
CA ARG A 8 10.83 -4.89 -9.38
C ARG A 8 9.94 -4.38 -8.26
N VAL A 9 9.97 -5.09 -7.14
CA VAL A 9 9.37 -4.67 -5.85
C VAL A 9 10.49 -4.35 -4.85
N TYR A 10 10.31 -3.26 -4.12
CA TYR A 10 11.22 -2.75 -3.11
C TYR A 10 10.49 -2.63 -1.77
N LEU A 11 11.17 -3.05 -0.70
CA LEU A 11 10.73 -2.85 0.68
C LEU A 11 11.71 -1.89 1.35
N PHE A 12 11.26 -0.66 1.58
CA PHE A 12 12.01 0.37 2.28
C PHE A 12 11.69 0.33 3.78
N ASP A 13 12.74 0.20 4.60
CA ASP A 13 12.64 0.33 6.04
C ASP A 13 12.44 1.80 6.42
N ALA A 14 11.19 2.17 6.73
CA ALA A 14 10.83 3.53 7.10
C ALA A 14 11.36 3.93 8.50
N LEU A 15 11.76 2.96 9.33
CA LEU A 15 12.36 3.24 10.65
C LEU A 15 13.87 3.52 10.54
N ALA A 16 14.49 3.16 9.43
CA ALA A 16 15.89 3.46 9.18
C ALA A 16 16.04 4.91 8.71
N GLU A 17 16.93 5.64 9.39
CA GLU A 17 17.17 7.07 9.16
C GLU A 17 17.58 7.35 7.71
N GLY A 18 16.98 8.38 7.10
CA GLY A 18 17.30 8.85 5.75
C GLY A 18 16.81 7.94 4.61
N VAL A 19 16.28 6.74 4.89
CA VAL A 19 15.83 5.82 3.84
C VAL A 19 14.70 6.41 3.01
N LEU A 20 13.68 7.00 3.64
CA LEU A 20 12.59 7.62 2.90
C LEU A 20 13.00 8.90 2.16
N ASP A 21 14.03 9.61 2.64
CA ASP A 21 14.55 10.78 1.92
C ASP A 21 15.16 10.40 0.57
N THR A 22 15.64 9.17 0.41
CA THR A 22 16.16 8.68 -0.88
C THR A 22 15.07 8.57 -1.98
N ILE A 23 13.81 8.38 -1.58
CA ILE A 23 12.67 8.24 -2.50
C ILE A 23 11.69 9.42 -2.44
N ARG A 24 11.88 10.36 -1.51
CA ARG A 24 11.09 11.59 -1.38
C ARG A 24 10.86 12.30 -2.71
N PRO A 25 11.87 12.52 -3.59
CA PRO A 25 11.63 13.20 -4.86
C PRO A 25 10.59 12.51 -5.74
N ALA A 26 10.48 11.18 -5.69
CA ALA A 26 9.45 10.45 -6.42
C ALA A 26 8.07 10.58 -5.76
N LEU A 27 8.01 10.49 -4.42
CA LEU A 27 6.79 10.63 -3.65
C LEU A 27 6.15 12.02 -3.82
N GLU A 28 6.95 13.08 -3.82
CA GLU A 28 6.50 14.48 -3.95
C GLU A 28 6.34 14.94 -5.42
N SER A 29 6.73 14.11 -6.40
CA SER A 29 6.63 14.47 -7.82
C SER A 29 5.17 14.51 -8.29
N THR A 30 4.75 15.57 -8.99
CA THR A 30 3.44 15.62 -9.68
C THR A 30 3.46 14.93 -11.05
N THR A 31 4.66 14.63 -11.58
CA THR A 31 4.84 14.01 -12.90
C THR A 31 4.98 12.49 -12.85
N ILE A 32 5.46 11.96 -11.72
CA ILE A 32 5.49 10.51 -11.46
C ILE A 32 4.18 10.15 -10.78
N ILE A 33 3.35 9.35 -11.43
CA ILE A 33 2.09 8.89 -10.85
C ILE A 33 2.36 7.78 -9.84
N LYS A 34 1.86 7.92 -8.60
CA LYS A 34 1.85 6.86 -7.60
C LYS A 34 0.48 6.21 -7.62
N VAL A 35 0.44 4.94 -8.05
CA VAL A 35 -0.77 4.15 -7.96
C VAL A 35 -0.86 3.56 -6.56
N MET A 36 -1.91 3.90 -5.83
CA MET A 36 -2.12 3.49 -4.43
C MET A 36 -3.56 3.01 -4.23
N HIS A 37 -3.83 2.38 -3.10
CA HIS A 37 -5.16 1.96 -2.72
C HIS A 37 -5.47 2.53 -1.34
N ASP A 38 -6.45 3.42 -1.24
CA ASP A 38 -6.83 4.06 0.02
C ASP A 38 -5.67 4.76 0.75
N CYS A 39 -5.02 5.70 0.06
CA CYS A 39 -3.77 6.31 0.53
C CYS A 39 -3.91 7.32 1.69
N ARG A 40 -5.08 7.43 2.33
CA ARG A 40 -5.37 8.50 3.31
C ARG A 40 -4.46 8.45 4.53
N GLU A 41 -4.33 7.27 5.14
CA GLU A 41 -3.45 7.07 6.30
C GLU A 41 -1.99 7.09 5.90
N ASP A 42 -1.64 6.60 4.71
CA ASP A 42 -0.26 6.67 4.19
C ASP A 42 0.18 8.12 4.00
N ALA A 43 -0.64 8.95 3.36
CA ALA A 43 -0.38 10.37 3.16
C ALA A 43 -0.25 11.13 4.49
N SER A 44 -1.14 10.83 5.45
CA SER A 44 -1.10 11.39 6.81
C SER A 44 0.20 11.00 7.52
N ALA A 45 0.62 9.74 7.45
CA ALA A 45 1.85 9.24 8.05
C ALA A 45 3.10 9.85 7.40
N LEU A 46 3.15 9.91 6.06
CA LEU A 46 4.24 10.52 5.29
C LEU A 46 4.44 11.99 5.69
N LEU A 47 3.35 12.75 5.80
CA LEU A 47 3.41 14.16 6.17
C LEU A 47 3.80 14.33 7.64
N SER A 48 3.09 13.68 8.55
CA SER A 48 3.24 13.91 10.00
C SER A 48 4.54 13.35 10.59
N GLN A 49 5.03 12.22 10.07
CA GLN A 49 6.20 11.53 10.61
C GLN A 49 7.49 11.86 9.85
N PHE A 50 7.38 12.17 8.55
CA PHE A 50 8.55 12.37 7.68
C PHE A 50 8.55 13.72 6.97
N GLY A 51 7.50 14.54 7.09
CA GLY A 51 7.37 15.80 6.37
C GLY A 51 7.36 15.62 4.85
N ILE A 52 6.89 14.49 4.34
CA ILE A 52 6.79 14.19 2.91
C ILE A 52 5.38 14.54 2.43
N GLU A 53 5.27 15.46 1.47
CA GLU A 53 4.00 15.82 0.85
C GLU A 53 3.70 14.93 -0.36
N LEU A 54 2.91 13.88 -0.16
CA LEU A 54 2.54 12.97 -1.24
C LEU A 54 1.75 13.72 -2.34
N ALA A 55 2.24 13.67 -3.57
CA ALA A 55 1.64 14.34 -4.72
C ALA A 55 1.43 13.36 -5.90
N GLY A 56 0.64 13.71 -6.92
CA GLY A 56 0.53 12.87 -8.13
C GLY A 56 0.02 11.45 -7.88
N VAL A 57 -1.02 11.30 -7.05
CA VAL A 57 -1.58 9.98 -6.68
C VAL A 57 -2.75 9.63 -7.59
N PHE A 58 -2.78 8.37 -8.02
CA PHE A 58 -3.98 7.71 -8.52
C PHE A 58 -4.45 6.71 -7.47
N ASP A 59 -5.59 6.99 -6.83
CA ASP A 59 -6.16 6.11 -5.80
C ASP A 59 -7.18 5.16 -6.43
N SER A 60 -6.85 3.87 -6.43
CA SER A 60 -7.67 2.83 -7.02
C SER A 60 -8.99 2.59 -6.27
N GLN A 61 -9.07 2.87 -4.96
CA GLN A 61 -10.33 2.80 -4.23
C GLN A 61 -11.28 3.89 -4.74
N VAL A 62 -10.77 5.12 -4.85
CA VAL A 62 -11.56 6.26 -5.36
C VAL A 62 -12.00 6.00 -6.79
N ALA A 63 -11.09 5.53 -7.65
CA ALA A 63 -11.41 5.17 -9.03
C ALA A 63 -12.50 4.09 -9.11
N HIS A 64 -12.42 3.05 -8.28
CA HIS A 64 -13.44 2.01 -8.21
C HIS A 64 -14.80 2.55 -7.74
N THR A 65 -14.82 3.40 -6.72
CA THR A 65 -16.07 4.05 -6.26
C THR A 65 -16.69 4.90 -7.37
N MET A 66 -15.89 5.69 -8.10
CA MET A 66 -16.39 6.51 -9.22
C MET A 66 -16.98 5.66 -10.36
N LEU A 67 -16.39 4.50 -10.66
CA LEU A 67 -16.93 3.57 -11.65
C LEU A 67 -18.25 2.92 -11.20
N LEU A 68 -18.39 2.60 -9.91
CA LEU A 68 -19.61 1.99 -9.36
C LEU A 68 -20.74 3.00 -9.10
N GLU A 69 -20.44 4.27 -8.89
CA GLU A 69 -21.45 5.32 -8.71
C GLU A 69 -22.30 5.53 -9.97
N GLU A 70 -21.85 5.08 -11.14
CA GLU A 70 -22.70 4.99 -12.35
C GLU A 70 -23.77 3.89 -12.26
N GLU A 71 -23.61 2.87 -11.40
CA GLU A 71 -24.45 1.68 -11.34
C GLU A 71 -25.15 1.43 -9.98
N ALA A 72 -24.70 2.03 -8.88
CA ALA A 72 -25.14 1.67 -7.52
C ALA A 72 -25.59 2.87 -6.65
N SER A 73 -26.55 2.61 -5.75
CA SER A 73 -27.19 3.63 -4.90
C SER A 73 -26.45 3.94 -3.59
N ARG A 74 -25.30 3.31 -3.34
CA ARG A 74 -24.53 3.51 -2.10
C ARG A 74 -23.02 3.47 -2.35
N PRO A 75 -22.24 4.36 -1.72
CA PRO A 75 -20.79 4.30 -1.77
C PRO A 75 -20.31 3.02 -1.09
N TYR A 76 -19.58 2.18 -1.84
CA TYR A 76 -18.93 0.97 -1.35
C TYR A 76 -17.42 1.15 -1.45
N GLN A 77 -16.74 1.04 -0.32
CA GLN A 77 -15.28 1.04 -0.22
C GLN A 77 -14.79 -0.39 -0.36
N ILE A 78 -14.33 -0.75 -1.55
CA ILE A 78 -13.74 -2.05 -1.80
C ILE A 78 -12.38 -2.14 -1.11
N SER A 79 -12.07 -3.27 -0.49
CA SER A 79 -10.72 -3.53 0.01
C SER A 79 -9.77 -3.90 -1.15
N LEU A 80 -8.47 -3.69 -0.97
CA LEU A 80 -7.46 -4.09 -1.97
C LEU A 80 -7.60 -5.57 -2.35
N LYS A 81 -7.80 -6.44 -1.34
CA LYS A 81 -7.99 -7.88 -1.56
C LYS A 81 -9.21 -8.18 -2.43
N GLU A 82 -10.34 -7.52 -2.18
CA GLU A 82 -11.54 -7.68 -3.00
C GLU A 82 -11.34 -7.14 -4.42
N LEU A 83 -10.67 -5.99 -4.55
CA LEU A 83 -10.34 -5.38 -5.83
C LEU A 83 -9.50 -6.35 -6.68
N LEU A 84 -8.36 -6.82 -6.15
CA LEU A 84 -7.47 -7.77 -6.84
C LEU A 84 -8.17 -9.09 -7.17
N LYS A 85 -9.06 -9.58 -6.31
CA LYS A 85 -9.86 -10.78 -6.57
C LYS A 85 -10.84 -10.55 -7.73
N SER A 86 -11.47 -9.38 -7.79
CA SER A 86 -12.44 -9.05 -8.84
C SER A 86 -11.78 -8.77 -10.20
N THR A 87 -10.58 -8.17 -10.21
CA THR A 87 -9.90 -7.73 -11.43
C THR A 87 -8.89 -8.74 -11.96
N LEU A 88 -8.11 -9.38 -11.09
CA LEU A 88 -7.01 -10.29 -11.46
C LEU A 88 -7.29 -11.76 -11.11
N HIS A 89 -8.44 -12.06 -10.50
CA HIS A 89 -8.81 -13.40 -10.03
C HIS A 89 -7.78 -14.05 -9.07
N LEU A 90 -7.03 -13.23 -8.35
CA LEU A 90 -6.05 -13.69 -7.38
C LEU A 90 -6.75 -14.18 -6.09
N GLN A 91 -6.47 -15.42 -5.70
CA GLN A 91 -6.89 -16.02 -4.44
C GLN A 91 -5.62 -16.33 -3.66
N SER A 92 -5.40 -15.69 -2.52
CA SER A 92 -4.30 -16.06 -1.63
C SER A 92 -4.84 -16.56 -0.30
N GLU A 93 -4.66 -17.86 -0.10
CA GLU A 93 -4.96 -18.57 1.16
C GLU A 93 -3.83 -18.38 2.19
N ALA A 94 -2.63 -18.02 1.74
CA ALA A 94 -1.44 -17.90 2.60
C ALA A 94 -1.52 -16.73 3.62
N PHE A 95 -2.44 -15.78 3.43
CA PHE A 95 -2.48 -14.55 4.22
C PHE A 95 -3.32 -14.61 5.49
N VAL A 96 -4.12 -15.67 5.70
CA VAL A 96 -5.04 -15.74 6.86
C VAL A 96 -4.27 -15.80 8.18
N LYS A 97 -3.27 -16.69 8.28
CA LYS A 97 -2.48 -16.87 9.52
C LYS A 97 -1.64 -15.65 9.89
N LEU A 98 -1.17 -14.89 8.88
CA LEU A 98 -0.38 -13.70 9.14
C LEU A 98 -1.25 -12.53 9.60
N GLY A 99 -2.48 -12.44 9.08
CA GLY A 99 -3.48 -11.48 9.56
C GLY A 99 -3.78 -11.65 11.06
N GLU A 100 -3.91 -12.88 11.54
CA GLU A 100 -4.08 -13.17 12.98
C GLU A 100 -2.88 -12.69 13.80
N ARG A 101 -1.64 -12.97 13.35
CA ARG A 101 -0.42 -12.49 14.02
C ARG A 101 -0.33 -10.97 14.09
N MET A 102 -0.73 -10.28 13.02
CA MET A 102 -0.75 -8.81 12.99
C MET A 102 -1.82 -8.23 13.93
N GLN A 103 -2.91 -8.95 14.18
CA GLN A 103 -3.90 -8.56 15.17
C GLN A 103 -3.40 -8.78 16.60
N ASP A 104 -2.69 -9.88 16.85
CA ASP A 104 -2.16 -10.22 18.17
C ASP A 104 -0.97 -9.32 18.57
N ASP A 105 -0.14 -8.91 17.61
CA ASP A 105 1.00 -8.02 17.85
C ASP A 105 0.95 -6.77 16.95
N PRO A 106 0.43 -5.63 17.45
CA PRO A 106 0.38 -4.38 16.67
C PRO A 106 1.77 -3.81 16.38
N ASN A 107 2.83 -4.28 17.05
CA ASN A 107 4.20 -3.82 16.86
C ASN A 107 5.03 -4.74 15.94
N ILE A 108 4.40 -5.74 15.30
CA ILE A 108 5.11 -6.75 14.50
C ILE A 108 6.03 -6.16 13.41
N TRP A 109 5.69 -4.99 12.86
CA TRP A 109 6.49 -4.28 11.84
C TRP A 109 7.68 -3.49 12.41
N PHE A 110 7.83 -3.38 13.73
CA PHE A 110 8.95 -2.68 14.39
C PHE A 110 10.13 -3.61 14.68
N TYR A 111 9.94 -4.93 14.72
CA TYR A 111 11.03 -5.87 15.00
C TYR A 111 11.98 -6.02 13.83
N ARG A 112 13.27 -6.23 14.14
CA ARG A 112 14.34 -6.43 13.16
C ARG A 112 15.19 -7.65 13.53
N PRO A 113 15.65 -8.44 12.53
CA PRO A 113 15.33 -8.33 11.10
C PRO A 113 13.86 -8.68 10.83
N ILE A 114 13.29 -8.15 9.74
CA ILE A 114 11.90 -8.49 9.35
C ILE A 114 11.88 -9.95 8.89
N GLU A 115 10.89 -10.71 9.38
CA GLU A 115 10.70 -12.10 9.01
C GLU A 115 10.32 -12.26 7.52
N ALA A 116 10.72 -13.39 6.91
CA ALA A 116 10.55 -13.61 5.47
C ALA A 116 9.08 -13.67 5.03
N ASP A 117 8.19 -14.13 5.90
CA ASP A 117 6.75 -14.19 5.66
C ASP A 117 6.08 -12.80 5.70
N LEU A 118 6.51 -11.91 6.61
CA LEU A 118 6.10 -10.51 6.63
C LEU A 118 6.53 -9.79 5.35
N MET A 119 7.76 -10.04 4.87
CA MET A 119 8.22 -9.50 3.59
C MET A 119 7.40 -10.05 2.41
N ALA A 120 7.12 -11.37 2.41
CA ALA A 120 6.32 -12.02 1.37
C ALA A 120 4.85 -11.57 1.36
N TYR A 121 4.33 -11.14 2.52
CA TYR A 121 3.01 -10.54 2.65
C TYR A 121 2.96 -9.09 2.16
N ALA A 122 3.97 -8.28 2.50
CA ALA A 122 4.00 -6.87 2.14
C ALA A 122 4.19 -6.66 0.62
N ALA A 123 4.97 -7.50 -0.06
CA ALA A 123 5.31 -7.28 -1.46
C ALA A 123 4.09 -7.27 -2.43
N PRO A 124 3.13 -8.20 -2.33
CA PRO A 124 1.91 -8.21 -3.15
C PRO A 124 1.09 -6.92 -3.09
N ASP A 125 1.07 -6.21 -1.96
CA ASP A 125 0.26 -4.99 -1.79
C ASP A 125 0.68 -3.86 -2.74
N ALA A 126 1.95 -3.85 -3.17
CA ALA A 126 2.44 -2.91 -4.17
C ALA A 126 2.58 -3.55 -5.56
N MET A 127 2.83 -4.86 -5.65
CA MET A 127 3.15 -5.54 -6.92
C MET A 127 2.02 -5.47 -7.95
N TYR A 128 0.77 -5.52 -7.50
CA TYR A 128 -0.41 -5.56 -8.37
C TYR A 128 -1.10 -4.21 -8.56
N MET A 129 -0.44 -3.15 -8.09
CA MET A 129 -0.90 -1.77 -8.19
C MET A 129 -0.40 -1.11 -9.47
#